data_AF-A0A921LA77-F1
#
_entry.id   AF-A0A921LA77-F1
#
_cell.length_a   1.000
_cell.length_b   1.000
_cell.length_c   1.000
_cell.angle_alpha   90.00
_cell.angle_beta   90.00
_cell.angle_gamma   90.00
#
_symmetry.space_group_name_H-M   'P 1'
#
loop_
_entity.id
_entity.type
_entity.pdbx_description
1 polymer ?
#
loop_
_entity_poly.entity_id
_entity_poly.type
_entity_poly.pdbx_seq_one_letter_code
_entity_poly.pdbx_strand_id
1 'polypeptide(L)' 'MNNVQVPDSLKFSLEACRKNAGLTLREAAEILGIGYQRLSKYENDSSDIPMSLLSKMSFVYQVP' A
#
# COMPACT_ATOMS: atom_id res chain seq x y z
N MET A 1 27.19 -21.91 6.28
CA MET A 1 25.98 -21.17 6.72
C MET A 1 25.93 -19.92 5.86
N ASN A 2 25.17 -19.95 4.76
CA ASN A 2 25.13 -18.85 3.81
C ASN A 2 24.31 -17.72 4.42
N ASN A 3 24.97 -16.59 4.67
CA ASN A 3 24.36 -15.36 5.11
C ASN A 3 23.59 -14.78 3.92
N VAL A 4 22.29 -15.11 3.83
CA VAL A 4 21.42 -14.53 2.80
C VAL A 4 21.32 -13.04 3.10
N GLN A 5 22.01 -12.24 2.30
CA GLN A 5 21.74 -10.81 2.18
C GLN A 5 20.32 -10.69 1.63
N VAL A 6 19.36 -10.43 2.52
CA VAL A 6 18.03 -9.96 2.13
C VAL A 6 18.27 -8.58 1.50
N PRO A 7 17.99 -8.36 0.21
CA PRO A 7 18.26 -7.06 -0.41
C PRO A 7 17.45 -5.97 0.30
N ASP A 8 18.10 -4.84 0.60
CA ASP A 8 17.53 -3.69 1.29
C ASP A 8 16.17 -3.30 0.68
N SER A 9 15.10 -3.68 1.40
CA SER A 9 13.69 -3.43 1.10
C SER A 9 13.17 -4.01 -0.23
N LEU A 10 12.41 -5.10 -0.11
CA LEU A 10 11.45 -5.51 -1.13
C LEU A 10 10.36 -4.42 -1.24
N LYS A 11 10.58 -3.42 -2.09
CA LYS A 11 9.62 -2.32 -2.31
C LYS A 11 8.52 -2.78 -3.26
N PHE A 12 7.35 -3.07 -2.70
CA PHE A 12 6.14 -3.26 -3.49
C PHE A 12 5.42 -1.92 -3.69
N SER A 13 4.81 -1.73 -4.87
CA SER A 13 3.91 -0.60 -5.08
C SER A 13 2.68 -0.76 -4.18
N LEU A 14 2.04 0.37 -3.80
CA LEU A 14 0.80 0.33 -3.02
C LEU A 14 -0.31 -0.46 -3.73
N GLU A 15 -0.36 -0.39 -5.06
CA GLU A 15 -1.26 -1.21 -5.89
C GLU A 15 -1.00 -2.70 -5.69
N ALA A 16 0.28 -3.12 -5.70
CA ALA A 16 0.64 -4.51 -5.49
C ALA A 16 0.26 -4.99 -4.09
N CYS A 17 0.52 -4.18 -3.05
CA CYS A 17 0.09 -4.47 -1.68
C CYS A 17 -1.43 -4.66 -1.59
N ARG A 18 -2.21 -3.75 -2.21
CA ARG A 18 -3.67 -3.86 -2.25
C ARG A 18 -4.14 -5.13 -2.96
N LYS A 19 -3.57 -5.44 -4.13
CA LYS A 19 -3.92 -6.66 -4.89
C LYS A 19 -3.56 -7.93 -4.13
N ASN A 20 -2.42 -7.94 -3.42
CA ASN A 20 -2.02 -9.05 -2.57
C ASN A 20 -2.96 -9.24 -1.36
N ALA A 21 -3.54 -8.15 -0.86
CA ALA A 21 -4.61 -8.19 0.15
C ALA A 21 -5.98 -8.60 -0.43
N GLY A 22 -6.08 -8.88 -1.74
CA GLY A 22 -7.31 -9.34 -2.39
C GLY A 22 -8.36 -8.24 -2.59
N LEU A 23 -7.98 -6.97 -2.49
CA LEU A 23 -8.91 -5.84 -2.55
C LEU A 23 -8.93 -5.20 -3.94
N THR A 24 -10.13 -4.88 -4.43
CA THR A 24 -10.28 -3.94 -5.53
C THR A 24 -9.96 -2.51 -5.07
N LEU A 25 -9.71 -1.61 -6.04
CA LEU A 25 -9.46 -0.20 -5.75
C LEU A 25 -10.62 0.46 -4.99
N ARG A 26 -11.87 0.06 -5.29
CA ARG A 26 -13.06 0.64 -4.66
C ARG A 26 -13.23 0.17 -3.22
N GLU A 27 -13.10 -1.13 -2.97
CA GLU A 27 -13.18 -1.69 -1.62
C GLU A 27 -12.10 -1.09 -0.70
N ALA A 28 -10.86 -1.01 -1.18
CA ALA A 28 -9.78 -0.39 -0.42
C ALA A 28 -10.05 1.09 -0.12
N ALA A 29 -10.56 1.85 -1.09
CA ALA A 29 -10.90 3.26 -0.91
C ALA A 29 -12.02 3.45 0.14
N GLU A 30 -13.04 2.59 0.11
CA GLU A 30 -14.12 2.57 1.10
C GLU A 30 -13.60 2.26 2.51
N ILE A 31 -12.77 1.22 2.67
CA ILE A 31 -12.16 0.86 3.97
C ILE A 31 -11.26 1.99 4.50
N LEU A 32 -10.48 2.62 3.62
CA LEU A 32 -9.58 3.72 3.98
C LEU A 32 -10.32 5.05 4.24
N GLY A 33 -11.60 5.14 3.87
CA GLY A 33 -12.42 6.34 4.01
C GLY A 33 -12.00 7.46 3.06
N ILE A 34 -11.52 7.14 1.87
CA ILE A 34 -11.11 8.12 0.84
C ILE A 34 -11.78 7.84 -0.51
N GLY A 35 -11.79 8.82 -1.42
CA GLY A 35 -12.31 8.60 -2.78
C GLY A 35 -11.37 7.70 -3.61
N TYR A 36 -11.94 6.82 -4.45
CA TYR A 36 -11.15 5.87 -5.26
C TYR A 36 -10.17 6.56 -6.22
N GLN A 37 -10.48 7.76 -6.73
CA GLN A 37 -9.55 8.54 -7.56
C GLN A 37 -8.35 9.05 -6.73
N ARG A 38 -8.57 9.40 -5.45
CA ARG A 38 -7.48 9.79 -4.54
C ARG A 38 -6.58 8.59 -4.25
N LEU A 39 -7.17 7.42 -4.00
CA LEU A 39 -6.41 6.19 -3.84
C LEU A 39 -5.60 5.86 -5.11
N SER A 40 -6.23 5.93 -6.29
CA SER A 40 -5.55 5.72 -7.57
C SER A 40 -4.38 6.67 -7.78
N LYS A 41 -4.54 7.95 -7.41
CA LYS A 41 -3.45 8.93 -7.48
C LYS A 41 -2.30 8.52 -6.57
N TYR A 42 -2.57 8.11 -5.34
CA TYR A 42 -1.54 7.66 -4.40
C TYR A 42 -0.85 6.37 -4.80
N GLU A 43 -1.57 5.43 -5.43
CA GLU A 43 -0.97 4.20 -5.96
C GLU A 43 -0.04 4.48 -7.14
N ASN A 44 -0.32 5.52 -7.94
CA ASN A 44 0.51 5.93 -9.07
C ASN A 44 1.66 6.86 -8.65
N ASP A 45 1.42 7.77 -7.70
CA ASP A 45 2.38 8.74 -7.16
C ASP A 45 2.21 8.86 -5.65
N SER A 46 3.17 8.28 -4.93
CA SER A 46 3.16 8.16 -3.48
C SER A 46 3.98 9.24 -2.76
N SER A 47 4.43 10.28 -3.48
CA SER A 47 5.31 11.32 -2.93
C SER A 47 4.70 12.17 -1.81
N ASP A 48 3.36 12.27 -1.74
CA ASP A 48 2.64 13.18 -0.83
C ASP A 48 1.46 12.48 -0.11
N ILE A 49 1.68 11.23 0.34
CA ILE A 49 0.70 10.50 1.14
C ILE A 49 0.79 10.96 2.60
N PRO A 50 -0.31 11.41 3.22
CA PRO A 50 -0.31 11.71 4.65
C PRO A 50 0.07 10.48 5.47
N MET A 51 0.96 10.64 6.45
CA MET A 51 1.44 9.51 7.28
C MET A 51 0.28 8.75 7.95
N SER A 52 -0.77 9.46 8.37
CA SER A 52 -1.97 8.85 8.94
C SER A 52 -2.70 7.92 7.97
N LEU A 53 -2.70 8.24 6.67
CA LEU A 53 -3.25 7.38 5.64
C LEU A 53 -2.31 6.21 5.35
N LEU A 54 -1.00 6.44 5.33
CA LEU A 54 -0.01 5.39 5.13
C LEU A 54 -0.08 4.33 6.25
N SER A 55 -0.24 4.74 7.51
CA SER A 55 -0.45 3.82 8.63
C SER A 55 -1.74 3.00 8.50
N LYS A 56 -2.82 3.61 8.00
CA LYS A 56 -4.06 2.86 7.70
C LYS A 56 -3.86 1.86 6.56
N MET A 57 -3.16 2.26 5.50
CA MET A 57 -2.82 1.38 4.38
C MET A 57 -1.99 0.18 4.83
N SER A 58 -1.00 0.39 5.70
CA SER A 58 -0.21 -0.69 6.31
C SER A 58 -1.11 -1.74 6.99
N PHE A 59 -2.06 -1.30 7.80
CA PHE A 59 -3.02 -2.19 8.45
C PHE A 59 -3.95 -2.91 7.46
N VAL A 60 -4.53 -2.18 6.51
CA VAL A 60 -5.50 -2.72 5.53
C VAL A 60 -4.82 -3.69 4.56
N TYR A 61 -3.60 -3.40 4.13
CA TYR A 61 -2.86 -4.22 3.17
C TYR A 61 -2.03 -5.31 3.83
N GLN A 62 -1.98 -5.35 5.17
CA GLN A 62 -1.18 -6.30 5.95
C GLN A 62 0.31 -6.25 5.60
N VAL A 63 0.83 -5.03 5.41
CA VAL A 63 2.24 -4.76 5.09
C VAL A 63 2.82 -3.83 6.15
N PRO A 64 4.01 -4.11 6.71
CA PRO A 64 4.63 -3.28 7.73
C PRO A 64 5.01 -1.87 7.25
#